data_AF-A0A8T4RNQ0-F1
#
_entry.id   AF-A0A8T4RNQ0-F1
#
_cell.length_a   1.000
_cell.length_b   1.000
_cell.length_c   1.000
_cell.angle_alpha   90.00
_cell.angle_beta   90.00
_cell.angle_gamma   90.00
#
_symmetry.space_group_name_H-M   'P 1'
#
loop_
_entity.id
_entity.type
_entity.pdbx_description
1 polymer ?
#
loop_
_entity_poly.entity_id
_entity_poly.type
_entity_poly.pdbx_seq_one_letter_code
_entity_poly.pdbx_strand_id
1 'polypeptide(L)'
;IVQEVGAGFLPIRFTTNQFTPEMLFLPLMFLNIYMFLNLNKKRYLHGYVISFIILSFTSSATFLLLVGFGIYLLLSLLEKKKIDRAEIEVMLFSLFFFIWSQYLFFKDILFEQGISFIWKNIPAEIISQYFPLLSLTQSAILVSVIPFLAGIFVVYRSLFHLKNEKMFLLISLVISTTLLTWLRFIEFKLSLAFTGVTLAILFASFYQDTLQFLQKTKIHHLHKLFPRFVLVLLAITMLSPAITTALRQEMPTVEEITAFQWIKENIPQEATILALLEEGHLITFVSNRTNFMDDQFTLIPDVEKRFAALTSLFTTQFQTEAISLFDEYNIRYIILTPSAKEKYNLTNLQYRSRECFERIYEDESTKIYDVRCTLEKTREG
;
A
#
# COMPACT_ATOMS: atom_id res chain seq x y z
N ILE A 1 -17.74 -17.89 3.34
CA ILE A 1 -17.08 -18.39 4.57
C ILE A 1 -15.64 -18.86 4.31
N VAL A 2 -15.34 -20.06 3.76
CA VAL A 2 -13.93 -20.49 3.53
C VAL A 2 -13.14 -19.55 2.59
N GLN A 3 -13.80 -18.90 1.64
CA GLN A 3 -13.18 -17.94 0.70
C GLN A 3 -13.10 -16.50 1.23
N GLU A 4 -13.99 -16.10 2.15
CA GLU A 4 -13.94 -14.79 2.82
C GLU A 4 -12.74 -14.73 3.78
N VAL A 5 -12.41 -15.86 4.39
CA VAL A 5 -11.22 -16.04 5.23
C VAL A 5 -9.93 -15.92 4.40
N GLY A 6 -9.91 -16.38 3.14
CA GLY A 6 -8.72 -16.33 2.28
C GLY A 6 -8.29 -14.90 1.89
N ALA A 7 -9.23 -13.99 1.65
CA ALA A 7 -8.89 -12.58 1.38
C ALA A 7 -8.28 -11.89 2.61
N GLY A 8 -8.70 -12.28 3.82
CA GLY A 8 -8.13 -11.80 5.09
C GLY A 8 -6.74 -12.34 5.43
N PHE A 9 -6.26 -13.37 4.72
CA PHE A 9 -4.93 -13.96 4.89
C PHE A 9 -3.95 -13.60 3.77
N LEU A 10 -4.29 -12.62 2.91
CA LEU A 10 -3.32 -12.10 1.95
C LEU A 10 -2.13 -11.52 2.73
N PRO A 11 -0.90 -12.06 2.59
CA PRO A 11 0.28 -11.63 3.37
C PRO A 11 0.70 -10.18 3.09
N ILE A 12 0.05 -9.52 2.14
CA ILE A 12 0.64 -8.42 1.40
C ILE A 12 0.62 -7.11 2.18
N ARG A 13 -0.22 -6.92 3.22
CA ARG A 13 -0.28 -5.64 3.96
C ARG A 13 -0.81 -5.65 5.40
N PHE A 14 -1.05 -6.79 6.04
CA PHE A 14 -1.44 -6.78 7.45
C PHE A 14 -0.21 -6.59 8.34
N THR A 15 0.30 -5.36 8.44
CA THR A 15 1.17 -4.97 9.56
C THR A 15 0.31 -4.92 10.81
N THR A 16 0.69 -5.63 11.87
CA THR A 16 -0.15 -5.74 13.08
C THR A 16 -0.35 -4.43 13.82
N ASN A 17 0.44 -3.41 13.48
CA ASN A 17 0.59 -2.18 14.26
C ASN A 17 0.15 -0.90 13.52
N GLN A 18 -0.45 -0.98 12.33
CA GLN A 18 -0.89 0.19 11.57
C GLN A 18 -2.31 0.01 11.04
N PHE A 19 -3.22 0.89 11.45
CA PHE A 19 -4.57 0.95 10.87
C PHE A 19 -4.50 1.83 9.60
N THR A 20 -4.46 1.18 8.45
CA THR A 20 -4.32 1.86 7.16
C THR A 20 -5.68 1.96 6.44
N PRO A 21 -5.93 3.02 5.64
CA PRO A 21 -7.15 3.14 4.83
C PRO A 21 -7.42 1.90 3.95
N GLU A 22 -6.36 1.18 3.57
CA GLU A 22 -6.40 -0.04 2.79
C GLU A 22 -7.21 -1.17 3.46
N MET A 23 -7.24 -1.22 4.81
CA MET A 23 -8.02 -2.21 5.55
C MET A 23 -9.53 -2.08 5.31
N LEU A 24 -10.03 -0.85 5.11
CA LEU A 24 -11.41 -0.59 4.75
C LEU A 24 -11.61 -0.64 3.23
N PHE A 25 -10.62 -0.19 2.46
CA PHE A 25 -10.67 -0.17 1.00
C PHE A 25 -10.86 -1.55 0.38
N LEU A 26 -10.08 -2.57 0.77
CA LEU A 26 -10.13 -3.89 0.14
C LEU A 26 -11.50 -4.59 0.32
N PRO A 27 -12.11 -4.64 1.52
CA PRO A 27 -13.47 -5.16 1.69
C PRO A 27 -14.52 -4.35 0.91
N LEU A 28 -14.41 -3.01 0.88
CA LEU A 28 -15.32 -2.17 0.10
C LEU A 28 -15.18 -2.39 -1.41
N MET A 29 -13.96 -2.61 -1.91
CA MET A 29 -13.71 -2.98 -3.31
C MET A 29 -14.38 -4.31 -3.64
N PHE A 30 -14.18 -5.33 -2.82
CA PHE A 30 -14.83 -6.63 -3.00
C PHE A 30 -16.36 -6.49 -3.02
N LEU A 31 -16.92 -5.73 -2.07
CA LEU A 31 -18.34 -5.45 -2.00
C LEU A 31 -18.85 -4.73 -3.25
N ASN A 32 -18.11 -3.73 -3.75
CA ASN A 32 -18.42 -3.00 -4.98
C ASN A 32 -18.48 -3.94 -6.18
N ILE A 33 -17.44 -4.77 -6.37
CA ILE A 33 -17.38 -5.75 -7.47
C ILE A 33 -18.55 -6.73 -7.36
N TYR A 34 -18.83 -7.25 -6.16
CA TYR A 34 -19.94 -8.17 -5.93
C TYR A 34 -21.30 -7.54 -6.25
N MET A 35 -21.54 -6.31 -5.82
CA MET A 35 -22.79 -5.59 -6.10
C MET A 35 -22.93 -5.26 -7.59
N PHE A 36 -21.83 -4.90 -8.25
CA PHE A 36 -21.80 -4.65 -9.69
C PHE A 36 -22.21 -5.91 -10.49
N LEU A 37 -21.67 -7.09 -10.15
CA LEU A 37 -22.01 -8.36 -10.81
C LEU A 37 -23.48 -8.82 -10.60
N ASN A 38 -24.24 -8.11 -9.77
CA ASN A 38 -25.62 -8.42 -9.40
C ASN A 38 -26.59 -7.23 -9.57
N LEU A 39 -26.25 -6.23 -10.42
CA LEU A 39 -27.04 -5.01 -10.62
C LEU A 39 -28.51 -5.23 -11.04
N ASN A 40 -28.85 -6.42 -11.57
CA ASN A 40 -30.20 -6.79 -11.97
C ASN A 40 -31.25 -6.64 -10.85
N LYS A 41 -30.84 -6.59 -9.56
CA LYS A 41 -31.76 -6.31 -8.44
C LYS A 41 -31.52 -4.90 -7.89
N LYS A 42 -32.60 -4.13 -7.73
CA LYS A 42 -32.56 -2.74 -7.20
C LYS A 42 -31.78 -2.58 -5.89
N ARG A 43 -31.82 -3.56 -4.98
CA ARG A 43 -31.05 -3.51 -3.72
C ARG A 43 -29.54 -3.42 -3.95
N TYR A 44 -29.02 -4.13 -4.95
CA TYR A 44 -27.58 -4.13 -5.24
C TYR A 44 -27.14 -2.83 -5.91
N LEU A 45 -28.01 -2.18 -6.70
CA LEU A 45 -27.75 -0.85 -7.24
C LEU A 45 -27.53 0.20 -6.13
N HIS A 46 -28.45 0.28 -5.16
CA HIS A 46 -28.30 1.24 -4.05
C HIS A 46 -27.07 0.92 -3.18
N GLY A 47 -26.84 -0.37 -2.92
CA GLY A 47 -25.64 -0.81 -2.22
C GLY A 47 -24.36 -0.42 -2.96
N TYR A 48 -24.33 -0.60 -4.28
CA TYR A 48 -23.19 -0.23 -5.12
C TYR A 48 -22.90 1.27 -4.98
N VAL A 49 -23.90 2.13 -5.16
CA VAL A 49 -23.73 3.58 -5.09
C VAL A 49 -23.20 4.01 -3.72
N ILE A 50 -23.81 3.52 -2.62
CA ILE A 50 -23.38 3.87 -1.26
C ILE A 50 -21.94 3.39 -1.02
N SER A 51 -21.64 2.14 -1.35
CA SER A 51 -20.30 1.58 -1.14
C SER A 51 -19.25 2.28 -2.01
N PHE A 52 -19.58 2.67 -3.25
CA PHE A 52 -18.68 3.38 -4.16
C PHE A 52 -18.36 4.80 -3.68
N ILE A 53 -19.34 5.49 -3.09
CA ILE A 53 -19.14 6.80 -2.47
C ILE A 53 -18.12 6.68 -1.33
N ILE A 54 -18.35 5.75 -0.39
CA ILE A 54 -17.44 5.53 0.75
C ILE A 54 -16.04 5.14 0.25
N LEU A 55 -15.99 4.27 -0.76
CA LEU A 55 -14.75 3.79 -1.37
C LEU A 55 -13.93 4.94 -1.98
N SER A 56 -14.58 5.85 -2.72
CA SER A 56 -13.93 7.02 -3.36
C SER A 56 -13.34 8.00 -2.35
N PHE A 57 -13.94 8.12 -1.17
CA PHE A 57 -13.41 8.93 -0.07
C PHE A 57 -12.34 8.21 0.74
N THR A 58 -12.32 6.88 0.73
CA THR A 58 -11.34 6.08 1.49
C THR A 58 -9.98 6.06 0.80
N SER A 59 -9.94 5.95 -0.54
CA SER A 59 -8.69 5.89 -1.27
C SER A 59 -8.82 6.34 -2.73
N SER A 60 -7.81 7.09 -3.21
CA SER A 60 -7.63 7.42 -4.63
C SER A 60 -7.38 6.19 -5.51
N ALA A 61 -7.01 5.05 -4.90
CA ALA A 61 -6.87 3.75 -5.57
C ALA A 61 -8.19 3.25 -6.20
N THR A 62 -9.33 3.87 -5.89
CA THR A 62 -10.63 3.63 -6.56
C THR A 62 -10.54 3.79 -8.08
N PHE A 63 -9.60 4.59 -8.59
CA PHE A 63 -9.30 4.69 -10.02
C PHE A 63 -9.03 3.34 -10.70
N LEU A 64 -8.48 2.35 -9.97
CA LEU A 64 -8.31 0.96 -10.43
C LEU A 64 -9.58 0.37 -11.03
N LEU A 65 -10.70 0.59 -10.34
CA LEU A 65 -12.00 0.06 -10.74
C LEU A 65 -12.47 0.73 -12.03
N LEU A 66 -12.22 2.04 -12.17
CA LEU A 66 -12.61 2.82 -13.36
C LEU A 66 -11.82 2.41 -14.61
N VAL A 67 -10.51 2.21 -14.47
CA VAL A 67 -9.69 1.67 -15.57
C VAL A 67 -10.15 0.25 -15.92
N GLY A 68 -10.50 -0.54 -14.90
CA GLY A 68 -11.14 -1.85 -15.09
C GLY A 68 -12.42 -1.75 -15.92
N PHE A 69 -13.33 -0.83 -15.59
CA PHE A 69 -14.54 -0.59 -16.38
C PHE A 69 -14.23 -0.18 -17.82
N GLY A 70 -13.23 0.68 -18.04
CA GLY A 70 -12.78 1.04 -19.39
C GLY A 70 -12.34 -0.18 -20.21
N ILE A 71 -11.54 -1.06 -19.61
CA ILE A 71 -11.09 -2.30 -20.25
C ILE A 71 -12.26 -3.28 -20.45
N TYR A 72 -13.19 -3.37 -19.50
CA TYR A 72 -14.40 -4.19 -19.62
C TYR A 72 -15.26 -3.78 -20.81
N LEU A 73 -15.49 -2.47 -20.99
CA LEU A 73 -16.21 -1.94 -22.14
C LEU A 73 -15.48 -2.28 -23.45
N LEU A 74 -14.16 -2.16 -23.48
CA LEU A 74 -13.33 -2.52 -24.64
C LEU A 74 -13.44 -4.00 -24.99
N LEU A 75 -13.29 -4.91 -24.02
CA LEU A 75 -13.43 -6.35 -24.22
C LEU A 75 -14.84 -6.71 -24.71
N SER A 76 -15.86 -6.10 -24.13
CA SER A 76 -17.26 -6.32 -24.52
C SER A 76 -17.55 -5.84 -25.94
N LEU A 77 -16.94 -4.72 -26.36
CA LEU A 77 -17.02 -4.22 -27.73
C LEU A 77 -16.37 -5.18 -28.73
N LEU A 78 -15.16 -5.65 -28.45
CA LEU A 78 -14.42 -6.60 -29.31
C LEU A 78 -15.18 -7.91 -29.51
N GLU A 79 -15.82 -8.40 -28.44
CA GLU A 79 -16.62 -9.63 -28.46
C GLU A 79 -18.07 -9.42 -28.90
N LYS A 80 -18.44 -8.20 -29.31
CA LYS A 80 -19.81 -7.80 -29.72
C LYS A 80 -20.87 -8.19 -28.67
N LYS A 81 -20.51 -8.14 -27.39
CA LYS A 81 -21.39 -8.40 -26.27
C LYS A 81 -22.29 -7.20 -26.01
N LYS A 82 -23.57 -7.47 -25.74
CA LYS A 82 -24.49 -6.42 -25.30
C LYS A 82 -24.24 -6.16 -23.83
N ILE A 83 -24.04 -4.89 -23.49
CA ILE A 83 -23.86 -4.41 -22.12
C ILE A 83 -25.20 -3.86 -21.67
N ASP A 84 -25.61 -4.21 -20.46
CA ASP A 84 -26.86 -3.70 -19.89
C ASP A 84 -26.77 -2.19 -19.64
N ARG A 85 -27.88 -1.47 -19.90
CA ARG A 85 -27.93 -0.01 -19.73
C ARG A 85 -27.59 0.40 -18.30
N ALA A 86 -28.05 -0.38 -17.31
CA ALA A 86 -27.76 -0.14 -15.91
C ALA A 86 -26.25 -0.22 -15.60
N GLU A 87 -25.50 -1.11 -16.26
CA GLU A 87 -24.04 -1.18 -16.09
C GLU A 87 -23.38 0.10 -16.60
N ILE A 88 -23.77 0.58 -17.78
CA ILE A 88 -23.23 1.80 -18.39
C ILE A 88 -23.54 3.03 -17.52
N GLU A 89 -24.78 3.18 -17.05
CA GLU A 89 -25.19 4.29 -16.19
C GLU A 89 -24.39 4.32 -14.89
N VAL A 90 -24.20 3.15 -14.27
CA VAL A 90 -23.40 3.02 -13.04
C VAL A 90 -21.93 3.33 -13.30
N MET A 91 -21.35 2.85 -14.41
CA MET A 91 -19.96 3.16 -14.78
C MET A 91 -19.75 4.66 -15.02
N LEU A 92 -20.68 5.32 -15.71
CA LEU A 92 -20.63 6.76 -15.95
C LEU A 92 -20.77 7.54 -14.64
N PHE A 93 -21.74 7.17 -13.80
CA PHE A 93 -21.87 7.74 -12.46
C PHE A 93 -20.56 7.63 -11.67
N SER A 94 -19.98 6.43 -11.63
CA SER A 94 -18.73 6.17 -10.91
C SER A 94 -17.57 7.02 -11.43
N LEU A 95 -17.46 7.18 -12.76
CA LEU A 95 -16.43 8.01 -13.39
C LEU A 95 -16.59 9.49 -13.00
N PHE A 96 -17.79 10.06 -13.18
CA PHE A 96 -18.04 11.47 -12.87
C PHE A 96 -17.90 11.76 -11.38
N PHE A 97 -18.43 10.89 -10.52
CA PHE A 97 -18.34 11.04 -9.07
C PHE A 97 -16.88 10.96 -8.59
N PHE A 98 -16.10 10.00 -9.11
CA PHE A 98 -14.69 9.89 -8.76
C PHE A 98 -13.91 11.14 -9.17
N ILE A 99 -14.03 11.59 -10.42
CA ILE A 99 -13.32 12.80 -10.87
C ILE A 99 -13.69 14.01 -10.00
N TRP A 100 -14.99 14.20 -9.74
CA TRP A 100 -15.47 15.30 -8.89
C TRP A 100 -14.90 15.22 -7.47
N SER A 101 -14.98 14.05 -6.83
CA SER A 101 -14.45 13.85 -5.46
C SER A 101 -12.94 14.06 -5.39
N GLN A 102 -12.16 13.50 -6.31
CA GLN A 102 -10.70 13.68 -6.31
C GLN A 102 -10.33 15.14 -6.53
N TYR A 103 -11.03 15.85 -7.42
CA TYR A 103 -10.80 17.28 -7.63
C TYR A 103 -11.01 18.10 -6.36
N LEU A 104 -12.02 17.76 -5.54
CA LEU A 104 -12.27 18.48 -4.29
C LEU A 104 -11.12 18.38 -3.29
N PHE A 105 -10.45 17.22 -3.18
CA PHE A 105 -9.35 17.01 -2.21
C PHE A 105 -7.99 17.42 -2.76
N PHE A 106 -7.74 17.19 -4.05
CA PHE A 106 -6.39 17.30 -4.63
C PHE A 106 -6.19 18.54 -5.50
N LYS A 107 -7.17 19.45 -5.60
CA LYS A 107 -7.02 20.68 -6.41
C LYS A 107 -5.76 21.47 -6.05
N ASP A 108 -5.50 21.70 -4.76
CA ASP A 108 -4.43 22.59 -4.31
C ASP A 108 -3.06 21.93 -4.57
N ILE A 109 -2.95 20.64 -4.27
CA ILE A 109 -1.76 19.83 -4.56
C ILE A 109 -1.49 19.76 -6.08
N LEU A 110 -2.54 19.61 -6.90
CA LEU A 110 -2.41 19.58 -8.35
C LEU A 110 -1.97 20.94 -8.92
N PHE A 111 -2.34 22.05 -8.30
CA PHE A 111 -1.86 23.38 -8.67
C PHE A 111 -0.39 23.61 -8.25
N GLU A 112 0.00 23.12 -7.07
CA GLU A 112 1.36 23.33 -6.52
C GLU A 112 2.39 22.37 -7.13
N GLN A 113 2.06 21.09 -7.26
CA GLN A 113 2.99 20.03 -7.66
C GLN A 113 2.81 19.59 -9.12
N GLY A 114 1.68 19.93 -9.75
CA GLY A 114 1.40 19.53 -11.12
C GLY A 114 1.25 18.01 -11.28
N ILE A 115 1.82 17.47 -12.36
CA ILE A 115 1.64 16.06 -12.76
C ILE A 115 2.49 15.10 -11.90
N SER A 116 3.55 15.57 -11.24
CA SER A 116 4.42 14.72 -10.40
C SER A 116 3.69 14.10 -9.20
N PHE A 117 2.59 14.72 -8.76
CA PHE A 117 1.65 14.20 -7.77
C PHE A 117 1.20 12.75 -8.06
N ILE A 118 1.08 12.39 -9.35
CA ILE A 118 0.65 11.04 -9.76
C ILE A 118 1.64 9.95 -9.27
N TRP A 119 2.92 10.27 -9.16
CA TRP A 119 3.95 9.38 -8.62
C TRP A 119 4.23 9.63 -7.13
N LYS A 120 3.25 10.21 -6.41
CA LYS A 120 3.29 10.51 -4.97
C LYS A 120 4.50 11.32 -4.52
N ASN A 121 5.21 11.99 -5.43
CA ASN A 121 6.43 12.75 -5.11
C ASN A 121 7.51 11.93 -4.37
N ILE A 122 7.61 10.61 -4.61
CA ILE A 122 8.57 9.73 -3.92
C ILE A 122 10.01 10.07 -4.36
N PRO A 123 10.98 10.17 -3.42
CA PRO A 123 12.38 10.42 -3.77
C PRO A 123 12.94 9.37 -4.73
N ALA A 124 13.71 9.80 -5.73
CA ALA A 124 14.29 8.93 -6.75
C ALA A 124 15.19 7.83 -6.16
N GLU A 125 15.83 8.11 -5.02
CA GLU A 125 16.72 7.20 -4.30
C GLU A 125 16.01 5.96 -3.75
N ILE A 126 14.72 6.09 -3.39
CA ILE A 126 13.92 5.00 -2.80
C ILE A 126 12.76 4.55 -3.69
N ILE A 127 12.60 5.11 -4.89
CA ILE A 127 11.50 4.79 -5.81
C ILE A 127 11.41 3.29 -6.15
N SER A 128 12.55 2.59 -6.17
CA SER A 128 12.63 1.15 -6.46
C SER A 128 12.01 0.27 -5.35
N GLN A 129 11.91 0.79 -4.12
CA GLN A 129 11.30 0.10 -2.99
C GLN A 129 9.75 0.11 -3.10
N TYR A 130 9.19 1.17 -3.70
CA TYR A 130 7.74 1.33 -3.93
C TYR A 130 7.29 0.74 -5.27
N PHE A 131 8.14 0.85 -6.29
CA PHE A 131 7.89 0.37 -7.66
C PHE A 131 8.99 -0.61 -8.12
N PRO A 132 9.11 -1.78 -7.48
CA PRO A 132 10.06 -2.80 -7.90
C PRO A 132 9.74 -3.33 -9.30
N LEU A 133 10.76 -3.87 -9.97
CA LEU A 133 10.59 -4.60 -11.23
C LEU A 133 9.62 -5.78 -11.02
N LEU A 134 8.65 -5.90 -11.92
CA LEU A 134 7.63 -6.95 -11.87
C LEU A 134 8.28 -8.34 -11.94
N SER A 135 8.22 -9.07 -10.84
CA SER A 135 8.61 -10.48 -10.79
C SER A 135 7.37 -11.36 -10.74
N LEU A 136 7.18 -12.17 -11.79
CA LEU A 136 6.08 -13.14 -11.88
C LEU A 136 6.15 -14.17 -10.74
N THR A 137 7.36 -14.58 -10.35
CA THR A 137 7.56 -15.57 -9.27
C THR A 137 7.18 -14.99 -7.92
N GLN A 138 7.62 -13.76 -7.60
CA GLN A 138 7.25 -13.08 -6.37
C GLN A 138 5.74 -12.83 -6.30
N SER A 139 5.14 -12.39 -7.42
CA SER A 139 3.69 -12.17 -7.50
C SER A 139 2.90 -13.45 -7.24
N ALA A 140 3.32 -14.57 -7.83
CA ALA A 140 2.69 -15.88 -7.61
C ALA A 140 2.84 -16.38 -6.17
N ILE A 141 3.98 -16.13 -5.51
CA ILE A 141 4.17 -16.51 -4.11
C ILE A 141 3.28 -15.65 -3.19
N LEU A 142 3.28 -14.33 -3.38
CA LEU A 142 2.57 -13.38 -2.53
C LEU A 142 1.03 -13.47 -2.67
N VAL A 143 0.53 -13.77 -3.86
CA VAL A 143 -0.92 -13.94 -4.14
C VAL A 143 -1.37 -15.40 -4.00
N SER A 144 -0.45 -16.28 -3.58
CA SER A 144 -0.58 -17.74 -3.58
C SER A 144 -0.61 -18.36 -4.99
N VAL A 145 0.25 -19.36 -5.19
CA VAL A 145 0.51 -19.97 -6.50
C VAL A 145 -0.75 -20.59 -7.11
N ILE A 146 -1.63 -21.16 -6.28
CA ILE A 146 -2.83 -21.86 -6.76
C ILE A 146 -3.90 -20.90 -7.26
N PRO A 147 -4.37 -19.88 -6.49
CA PRO A 147 -5.24 -18.85 -7.03
C PRO A 147 -4.67 -18.18 -8.28
N PHE A 148 -3.35 -17.95 -8.32
CA PHE A 148 -2.68 -17.37 -9.48
C PHE A 148 -2.80 -18.24 -10.74
N LEU A 149 -2.38 -19.52 -10.67
CA LEU A 149 -2.47 -20.44 -11.81
C LEU A 149 -3.91 -20.73 -12.23
N ALA A 150 -4.81 -20.89 -11.25
CA ALA A 150 -6.24 -21.09 -11.51
C ALA A 150 -6.86 -19.86 -12.19
N GLY A 151 -6.49 -18.65 -11.76
CA GLY A 151 -6.93 -17.40 -12.37
C GLY A 151 -6.49 -17.30 -13.83
N ILE A 152 -5.21 -17.60 -14.14
CA ILE A 152 -4.71 -17.64 -15.52
C ILE A 152 -5.53 -18.63 -16.37
N PHE A 153 -5.77 -19.83 -15.85
CA PHE A 153 -6.57 -20.84 -16.55
C PHE A 153 -8.00 -20.36 -16.82
N VAL A 154 -8.64 -19.72 -15.83
CA VAL A 154 -9.99 -19.17 -15.96
C VAL A 154 -10.03 -18.03 -16.97
N VAL A 155 -9.05 -17.12 -16.96
CA VAL A 155 -8.92 -16.02 -17.92
C VAL A 155 -8.84 -16.60 -19.33
N TYR A 156 -7.94 -17.55 -19.55
CA TYR A 156 -7.77 -18.24 -20.84
C TYR A 156 -9.08 -18.89 -21.31
N ARG A 157 -9.70 -19.71 -20.46
CA ARG A 157 -10.95 -20.41 -20.83
C ARG A 157 -12.12 -19.44 -21.06
N SER A 158 -12.19 -18.35 -20.31
CA SER A 158 -13.28 -17.38 -20.43
C SER A 158 -13.18 -16.52 -21.68
N LEU A 159 -11.96 -16.08 -22.05
CA LEU A 159 -11.72 -15.31 -23.27
C LEU A 159 -11.93 -16.15 -24.53
N PHE A 160 -11.42 -17.40 -24.55
CA PHE A 160 -11.38 -18.18 -25.78
C PHE A 160 -12.52 -19.20 -25.94
N HIS A 161 -13.14 -19.69 -24.86
CA HIS A 161 -14.15 -20.75 -24.94
C HIS A 161 -15.56 -20.34 -24.45
N LEU A 162 -15.68 -19.77 -23.25
CA LEU A 162 -16.98 -19.61 -22.58
C LEU A 162 -17.66 -18.25 -22.85
N LYS A 163 -16.90 -17.19 -23.14
CA LYS A 163 -17.40 -15.82 -23.38
C LYS A 163 -18.43 -15.34 -22.35
N ASN A 164 -18.17 -15.63 -21.07
CA ASN A 164 -19.05 -15.24 -19.96
C ASN A 164 -18.82 -13.77 -19.58
N GLU A 165 -19.89 -12.95 -19.65
CA GLU A 165 -19.85 -11.50 -19.39
C GLU A 165 -19.34 -11.16 -17.99
N LYS A 166 -19.78 -11.89 -16.97
CA LYS A 166 -19.33 -11.64 -15.58
C LYS A 166 -17.83 -11.84 -15.40
N MET A 167 -17.24 -12.74 -16.19
CA MET A 167 -15.82 -13.02 -16.14
C MET A 167 -15.01 -11.93 -16.85
N PHE A 168 -15.58 -11.23 -17.84
CA PHE A 168 -14.90 -10.14 -18.52
C PHE A 168 -14.60 -8.98 -17.58
N LEU A 169 -15.48 -8.68 -16.62
CA LEU A 169 -15.19 -7.67 -15.61
C LEU A 169 -14.00 -8.08 -14.75
N LEU A 170 -13.98 -9.30 -14.22
CA LEU A 170 -12.88 -9.77 -13.37
C LEU A 170 -11.55 -9.81 -14.15
N ILE A 171 -11.59 -10.23 -15.41
CA ILE A 171 -10.42 -10.22 -16.30
C ILE A 171 -9.94 -8.78 -16.55
N SER A 172 -10.86 -7.86 -16.81
CA SER A 172 -10.55 -6.44 -17.02
C SER A 172 -9.86 -5.82 -15.80
N LEU A 173 -10.24 -6.24 -14.59
CA LEU A 173 -9.62 -5.78 -13.35
C LEU A 173 -8.19 -6.31 -13.20
N VAL A 174 -7.93 -7.57 -13.53
CA VAL A 174 -6.56 -8.12 -13.56
C VAL A 174 -5.68 -7.41 -14.60
N ILE A 175 -6.23 -7.13 -15.79
CA ILE A 175 -5.48 -6.40 -16.84
C ILE A 175 -5.21 -4.96 -16.40
N SER A 176 -6.22 -4.28 -15.85
CA SER A 176 -6.11 -2.92 -15.30
C SER A 176 -4.98 -2.82 -14.29
N THR A 177 -4.95 -3.74 -13.31
CA THR A 177 -3.94 -3.69 -12.24
C THR A 177 -2.55 -4.00 -12.76
N THR A 178 -2.43 -4.97 -13.66
CA THR A 178 -1.16 -5.30 -14.31
C THR A 178 -0.62 -4.11 -15.09
N LEU A 179 -1.47 -3.46 -15.89
CA LEU A 179 -1.11 -2.28 -16.69
C LEU A 179 -0.69 -1.09 -15.82
N LEU A 180 -1.48 -0.79 -14.78
CA LEU A 180 -1.19 0.34 -13.88
C LEU A 180 0.06 0.11 -13.03
N THR A 181 0.34 -1.13 -12.65
CA THR A 181 1.59 -1.48 -11.95
C THR A 181 2.78 -1.34 -12.90
N TRP A 182 2.66 -1.81 -14.15
CA TRP A 182 3.70 -1.67 -15.17
C TRP A 182 4.06 -0.20 -15.40
N LEU A 183 3.05 0.67 -15.51
CA LEU A 183 3.22 2.11 -15.71
C LEU A 183 3.62 2.87 -14.45
N ARG A 184 3.84 2.16 -13.32
CA ARG A 184 4.17 2.74 -12.00
C ARG A 184 3.16 3.78 -11.50
N PHE A 185 1.89 3.62 -11.85
CA PHE A 185 0.82 4.45 -11.31
C PHE A 185 0.34 3.97 -9.94
N ILE A 186 0.65 2.72 -9.58
CA ILE A 186 0.21 2.09 -8.33
C ILE A 186 1.36 1.28 -7.75
N GLU A 187 1.54 1.39 -6.43
CA GLU A 187 2.55 0.65 -5.68
C GLU A 187 2.34 -0.86 -5.83
N PHE A 188 3.44 -1.59 -5.92
CA PHE A 188 3.43 -3.03 -6.14
C PHE A 188 2.66 -3.80 -5.06
N LYS A 189 2.79 -3.41 -3.79
CA LYS A 189 2.05 -4.05 -2.68
C LYS A 189 0.53 -3.85 -2.84
N LEU A 190 0.08 -2.64 -3.19
CA LEU A 190 -1.34 -2.34 -3.36
C LEU A 190 -1.93 -3.09 -4.56
N SER A 191 -1.19 -3.17 -5.67
CA SER A 191 -1.65 -3.89 -6.86
C SER A 191 -1.75 -5.40 -6.66
N LEU A 192 -0.81 -5.99 -5.90
CA LEU A 192 -0.89 -7.40 -5.52
C LEU A 192 -2.09 -7.69 -4.60
N ALA A 193 -2.39 -6.82 -3.64
CA ALA A 193 -3.55 -6.99 -2.76
C ALA A 193 -4.85 -7.00 -3.57
N PHE A 194 -5.01 -6.05 -4.50
CA PHE A 194 -6.18 -5.98 -5.35
C PHE A 194 -6.27 -7.16 -6.35
N THR A 195 -5.14 -7.55 -6.93
CA THR A 195 -5.05 -8.72 -7.80
C THR A 195 -5.41 -9.99 -7.03
N GLY A 196 -5.01 -10.11 -5.77
CA GLY A 196 -5.39 -11.20 -4.88
C GLY A 196 -6.89 -11.31 -4.63
N VAL A 197 -7.57 -10.19 -4.36
CA VAL A 197 -9.05 -10.16 -4.23
C VAL A 197 -9.72 -10.62 -5.53
N THR A 198 -9.25 -10.13 -6.68
CA THR A 198 -9.83 -10.48 -7.98
C THR A 198 -9.60 -11.96 -8.33
N LEU A 199 -8.39 -12.47 -8.08
CA LEU A 199 -8.04 -13.87 -8.29
C LEU A 199 -8.79 -14.81 -7.33
N ALA A 200 -9.08 -14.38 -6.10
CA ALA A 200 -9.92 -15.16 -5.19
C ALA A 200 -11.34 -15.37 -5.74
N ILE A 201 -11.93 -14.35 -6.36
CA ILE A 201 -13.24 -14.45 -7.03
C ILE A 201 -13.15 -15.39 -8.24
N LEU A 202 -12.11 -15.24 -9.08
CA LEU A 202 -11.89 -16.13 -10.24
C LEU A 202 -11.67 -17.59 -9.81
N PHE A 203 -10.93 -17.80 -8.72
CA PHE A 203 -10.72 -19.12 -8.13
C PHE A 203 -12.02 -19.75 -7.65
N ALA A 204 -12.98 -18.97 -7.13
CA ALA A 204 -14.28 -19.48 -6.75
C ALA A 204 -15.05 -20.07 -7.94
N SER A 205 -15.00 -19.37 -9.09
CA SER A 205 -15.59 -19.89 -10.33
C SER A 205 -14.86 -21.15 -10.82
N PHE A 206 -13.52 -21.16 -10.78
CA PHE A 206 -12.72 -22.35 -11.12
C PHE A 206 -13.10 -23.55 -10.28
N TYR A 207 -13.24 -23.36 -8.98
CA TYR A 207 -13.57 -24.39 -8.02
C TYR A 207 -14.94 -25.01 -8.32
N GLN A 208 -15.95 -24.17 -8.60
CA GLN A 208 -17.30 -24.63 -8.94
C GLN A 208 -17.31 -25.42 -10.26
N ASP A 209 -16.64 -24.91 -11.30
CA ASP A 209 -16.52 -25.59 -12.59
C ASP A 209 -15.83 -26.94 -12.46
N THR A 210 -14.76 -27.00 -11.67
CA THR A 210 -13.99 -28.23 -11.45
C THR A 210 -14.81 -29.26 -10.70
N LEU A 211 -15.58 -28.86 -9.68
CA LEU A 211 -16.51 -29.76 -8.98
C LEU A 211 -17.57 -30.33 -9.93
N GLN A 212 -18.19 -29.49 -10.76
CA GLN A 212 -19.17 -29.94 -11.74
C GLN A 212 -18.56 -30.87 -12.79
N PHE A 213 -17.33 -30.59 -13.22
CA PHE A 213 -16.59 -31.45 -14.13
C PHE A 213 -16.31 -32.82 -13.49
N LEU A 214 -15.76 -32.86 -12.27
CA LEU A 214 -15.47 -34.09 -11.54
C LEU A 214 -16.71 -34.97 -11.37
N GLN A 215 -17.87 -34.37 -11.08
CA GLN A 215 -19.13 -35.10 -10.94
C GLN A 215 -19.52 -35.88 -12.21
N LYS A 216 -19.19 -35.35 -13.40
CA LYS A 216 -19.54 -35.94 -14.71
C LYS A 216 -18.50 -36.92 -15.24
N THR A 217 -17.34 -37.04 -14.59
CA THR A 217 -16.25 -37.91 -15.05
C THR A 217 -16.30 -39.30 -14.43
N LYS A 218 -15.57 -40.25 -15.04
CA LYS A 218 -15.35 -41.61 -14.51
C LYS A 218 -14.74 -41.63 -13.10
N ILE A 219 -14.18 -40.51 -12.63
CA ILE A 219 -13.52 -40.39 -11.33
C ILE A 219 -14.44 -39.68 -10.31
N HIS A 220 -15.76 -39.92 -10.40
CA HIS A 220 -16.76 -39.28 -9.54
C HIS A 220 -16.43 -39.41 -8.04
N HIS A 221 -15.78 -40.48 -7.57
CA HIS A 221 -15.41 -40.63 -6.16
C HIS A 221 -14.48 -39.50 -5.65
N LEU A 222 -13.66 -38.90 -6.51
CA LEU A 222 -12.80 -37.77 -6.16
C LEU A 222 -13.60 -36.49 -5.85
N HIS A 223 -14.86 -36.36 -6.28
CA HIS A 223 -15.65 -35.15 -5.98
C HIS A 223 -15.81 -34.91 -4.47
N LYS A 224 -15.83 -35.98 -3.67
CA LYS A 224 -15.91 -35.89 -2.19
C LYS A 224 -14.56 -35.55 -1.55
N LEU A 225 -13.46 -35.96 -2.18
CA LEU A 225 -12.09 -35.74 -1.69
C LEU A 225 -11.54 -34.38 -2.12
N PHE A 226 -11.95 -33.86 -3.28
CA PHE A 226 -11.45 -32.62 -3.86
C PHE A 226 -11.60 -31.40 -2.93
N PRO A 227 -12.74 -31.16 -2.24
CA PRO A 227 -12.85 -30.08 -1.26
C PRO A 227 -11.82 -30.17 -0.13
N ARG A 228 -11.56 -31.37 0.38
CA ARG A 228 -10.58 -31.60 1.45
C ARG A 228 -9.17 -31.36 0.95
N PHE A 229 -8.86 -31.84 -0.26
CA PHE A 229 -7.57 -31.61 -0.92
C PHE A 229 -7.31 -30.11 -1.12
N VAL A 230 -8.27 -29.38 -1.69
CA VAL A 230 -8.14 -27.93 -1.90
C VAL A 230 -7.98 -27.19 -0.58
N LEU A 231 -8.71 -27.59 0.47
CA LEU A 231 -8.58 -26.98 1.80
C LEU A 231 -7.17 -27.16 2.38
N VAL A 232 -6.63 -28.38 2.35
CA VAL A 232 -5.26 -28.67 2.83
C VAL A 232 -4.23 -27.89 2.01
N LEU A 233 -4.41 -27.85 0.69
CA LEU A 233 -3.51 -27.15 -0.22
C LEU A 233 -3.51 -25.62 0.01
N LEU A 234 -4.69 -25.02 0.20
CA LEU A 234 -4.83 -23.61 0.57
C LEU A 234 -4.23 -23.34 1.95
N ALA A 235 -4.46 -24.23 2.93
CA ALA A 235 -3.87 -24.07 4.25
C ALA A 235 -2.34 -24.01 4.20
N ILE A 236 -1.69 -24.93 3.47
CA ILE A 236 -0.23 -24.94 3.32
C ILE A 236 0.28 -23.66 2.62
N THR A 237 -0.39 -23.27 1.53
CA THR A 237 0.06 -22.15 0.68
C THR A 237 -0.28 -20.77 1.22
N MET A 238 -1.23 -20.66 2.14
CA MET A 238 -1.60 -19.39 2.80
C MET A 238 -0.95 -19.25 4.17
N LEU A 239 -0.95 -20.30 5.00
CA LEU A 239 -0.40 -20.21 6.37
C LEU A 239 1.11 -20.01 6.36
N SER A 240 1.85 -20.68 5.47
CA SER A 240 3.31 -20.56 5.44
C SER A 240 3.76 -19.11 5.10
N PRO A 241 3.29 -18.48 4.01
CA PRO A 241 3.59 -17.07 3.74
C PRO A 241 3.07 -16.12 4.82
N ALA A 242 1.88 -16.36 5.37
CA ALA A 242 1.33 -15.51 6.42
C ALA A 242 2.17 -15.53 7.70
N ILE A 243 2.56 -16.73 8.19
CA ILE A 243 3.38 -16.89 9.39
C ILE A 243 4.78 -16.31 9.16
N THR A 244 5.41 -16.63 8.03
CA THR A 244 6.76 -16.12 7.71
C THR A 244 6.77 -14.61 7.57
N THR A 245 5.72 -14.02 6.99
CA THR A 245 5.59 -12.56 6.91
C THR A 245 5.36 -11.97 8.30
N ALA A 246 4.48 -12.54 9.11
CA ALA A 246 4.21 -12.08 10.48
C ALA A 246 5.45 -12.13 11.39
N LEU A 247 6.25 -13.20 11.31
CA LEU A 247 7.48 -13.35 12.08
C LEU A 247 8.61 -12.40 11.64
N ARG A 248 8.54 -11.88 10.41
CA ARG A 248 9.51 -10.93 9.85
C ARG A 248 9.04 -9.48 9.91
N GLN A 249 7.91 -9.21 10.57
CA GLN A 249 7.47 -7.83 10.73
C GLN A 249 8.43 -7.08 11.64
N GLU A 250 8.95 -5.98 11.14
CA GLU A 250 9.67 -4.99 11.93
C GLU A 250 8.66 -4.36 12.88
N MET A 251 8.72 -4.78 14.16
CA MET A 251 7.96 -4.17 15.23
C MET A 251 8.88 -3.27 16.04
N PRO A 252 8.41 -2.08 16.44
CA PRO A 252 9.21 -1.22 17.28
C PRO A 252 9.52 -1.93 18.60
N THR A 253 10.76 -1.79 19.06
CA THR A 253 11.19 -2.41 20.30
C THR A 253 10.57 -1.67 21.50
N VAL A 254 10.53 -2.33 22.66
CA VAL A 254 9.99 -1.70 23.88
C VAL A 254 10.82 -0.46 24.25
N GLU A 255 12.12 -0.51 24.00
CA GLU A 255 13.08 0.57 24.23
C GLU A 255 12.79 1.75 23.30
N GLU A 256 12.49 1.52 22.01
CA GLU A 256 12.10 2.58 21.08
C GLU A 256 10.80 3.26 21.51
N ILE A 257 9.78 2.48 21.89
CA ILE A 257 8.50 3.03 22.39
C ILE A 257 8.71 3.84 23.66
N THR A 258 9.57 3.36 24.58
CA THR A 258 9.89 4.06 25.83
C THR A 258 10.61 5.38 25.53
N ALA A 259 11.54 5.40 24.57
CA ALA A 259 12.21 6.62 24.13
C ALA A 259 11.21 7.63 23.52
N PHE A 260 10.26 7.18 22.69
CA PHE A 260 9.24 8.05 22.11
C PHE A 260 8.25 8.58 23.17
N GLN A 261 7.94 7.80 24.20
CA GLN A 261 7.16 8.28 25.35
C GLN A 261 7.94 9.31 26.16
N TRP A 262 9.24 9.09 26.37
CA TRP A 262 10.09 10.07 27.04
C TRP A 262 10.13 11.41 26.30
N ILE A 263 10.19 11.39 24.96
CA ILE A 263 10.09 12.59 24.10
C ILE A 263 8.78 13.34 24.38
N LYS A 264 7.66 12.63 24.52
CA LYS A 264 6.35 13.23 24.79
C LYS A 264 6.33 14.06 26.08
N GLU A 265 7.08 13.63 27.08
CA GLU A 265 7.09 14.23 28.41
C GLU A 265 8.13 15.34 28.55
N ASN A 266 9.26 15.26 27.82
CA ASN A 266 10.44 16.09 28.07
C ASN A 266 10.77 17.09 26.96
N ILE A 267 10.28 16.88 25.73
CA ILE A 267 10.59 17.75 24.58
C ILE A 267 9.43 18.71 24.30
N PRO A 268 9.64 19.99 23.95
CA PRO A 268 8.54 20.91 23.61
C PRO A 268 7.70 20.45 22.40
N GLN A 269 6.39 20.76 22.37
CA GLN A 269 5.48 20.30 21.30
C GLN A 269 5.86 20.81 19.90
N GLU A 270 6.41 22.02 19.81
CA GLU A 270 6.78 22.66 18.55
C GLU A 270 8.12 22.17 17.98
N ALA A 271 8.84 21.32 18.71
CA ALA A 271 10.15 20.86 18.28
C ALA A 271 10.06 19.82 17.17
N THR A 272 10.84 20.02 16.11
CA THR A 272 11.02 19.06 15.03
C THR A 272 12.08 18.03 15.41
N ILE A 273 11.73 16.76 15.21
CA ILE A 273 12.58 15.61 15.52
C ILE A 273 13.00 14.93 14.22
N LEU A 274 14.32 14.78 14.03
CA LEU A 274 14.88 13.93 12.99
C LEU A 274 14.92 12.48 13.48
N ALA A 275 14.36 11.60 12.67
CA ALA A 275 14.38 10.16 12.86
C ALA A 275 14.52 9.45 11.52
N LEU A 276 14.50 8.12 11.56
CA LEU A 276 14.44 7.34 10.33
C LEU A 276 13.11 7.60 9.60
N LEU A 277 13.13 7.61 8.27
CA LEU A 277 11.95 7.83 7.43
C LEU A 277 10.79 6.90 7.82
N GLU A 278 11.09 5.61 8.02
CA GLU A 278 10.13 4.56 8.38
C GLU A 278 9.52 4.77 9.78
N GLU A 279 10.15 5.56 10.64
CA GLU A 279 9.72 5.83 12.02
C GLU A 279 8.91 7.12 12.16
N GLY A 280 8.84 7.97 11.14
CA GLY A 280 8.25 9.31 11.23
C GLY A 280 6.79 9.31 11.73
N HIS A 281 5.97 8.38 11.23
CA HIS A 281 4.60 8.19 11.71
C HIS A 281 4.52 7.69 13.15
N LEU A 282 5.40 6.77 13.53
CA LEU A 282 5.40 6.20 14.88
C LEU A 282 5.77 7.26 15.92
N ILE A 283 6.76 8.10 15.62
CA ILE A 283 7.14 9.22 16.48
C ILE A 283 5.99 10.21 16.61
N THR A 284 5.36 10.58 15.50
CA THR A 284 4.24 11.52 15.52
C THR A 284 3.09 10.97 16.37
N PHE A 285 2.76 9.68 16.21
CA PHE A 285 1.68 9.02 16.94
C PHE A 285 1.96 8.87 18.44
N VAL A 286 3.13 8.34 18.82
CA VAL A 286 3.47 8.05 20.21
C VAL A 286 3.84 9.32 20.97
N SER A 287 4.71 10.14 20.37
CA SER A 287 5.29 11.30 21.04
C SER A 287 4.47 12.58 20.91
N ASN A 288 3.56 12.66 19.93
CA ASN A 288 2.82 13.88 19.57
C ASN A 288 3.78 15.06 19.30
N ARG A 289 4.84 14.81 18.53
CA ARG A 289 5.83 15.80 18.07
C ARG A 289 5.93 15.76 16.55
N THR A 290 6.33 16.89 15.99
CA THR A 290 6.57 17.01 14.55
C THR A 290 7.80 16.21 14.17
N ASN A 291 7.64 15.29 13.21
CA ASN A 291 8.76 14.61 12.58
C ASN A 291 9.30 15.45 11.41
N PHE A 292 10.59 15.29 11.09
CA PHE A 292 11.19 15.99 9.95
C PHE A 292 10.61 15.55 8.60
N MET A 293 10.43 14.23 8.44
CA MET A 293 9.95 13.60 7.22
C MET A 293 9.42 12.18 7.49
N ASP A 294 8.32 11.83 6.83
CA ASP A 294 7.71 10.49 6.82
C ASP A 294 7.34 10.05 5.39
N ASP A 295 6.64 8.92 5.24
CA ASP A 295 6.30 8.35 3.94
C ASP A 295 5.12 9.04 3.22
N GLN A 296 4.58 10.15 3.78
CA GLN A 296 3.55 10.99 3.14
C GLN A 296 4.16 12.09 2.27
N PHE A 297 5.03 11.69 1.33
CA PHE A 297 5.77 12.59 0.43
C PHE A 297 4.89 13.60 -0.34
N THR A 298 3.64 13.25 -0.59
CA THR A 298 2.65 14.10 -1.26
C THR A 298 2.50 15.48 -0.60
N LEU A 299 2.61 15.59 0.72
CA LEU A 299 2.38 16.85 1.45
C LEU A 299 3.70 17.57 1.78
N ILE A 300 4.83 17.02 1.35
CA ILE A 300 6.15 17.51 1.73
C ILE A 300 6.70 18.36 0.57
N PRO A 301 7.06 19.63 0.80
CA PRO A 301 7.71 20.44 -0.21
C PRO A 301 9.17 20.01 -0.38
N ASP A 302 9.68 20.08 -1.61
CA ASP A 302 11.08 19.75 -1.95
C ASP A 302 11.54 18.38 -1.39
N VAL A 303 10.73 17.34 -1.60
CA VAL A 303 10.95 15.98 -1.07
C VAL A 303 12.37 15.46 -1.31
N GLU A 304 12.91 15.64 -2.52
CA GLU A 304 14.26 15.20 -2.85
C GLU A 304 15.32 15.86 -1.97
N LYS A 305 15.23 17.17 -1.73
CA LYS A 305 16.18 17.90 -0.89
C LYS A 305 16.05 17.48 0.58
N ARG A 306 14.83 17.33 1.08
CA ARG A 306 14.58 16.88 2.45
C ARG A 306 15.05 15.46 2.67
N PHE A 307 14.85 14.57 1.71
CA PHE A 307 15.31 13.19 1.80
C PHE A 307 16.85 13.10 1.76
N ALA A 308 17.49 13.88 0.89
CA ALA A 308 18.94 14.01 0.86
C ALA A 308 19.49 14.58 2.17
N ALA A 309 18.82 15.59 2.76
CA ALA A 309 19.19 16.15 4.06
C ALA A 309 19.02 15.13 5.20
N LEU A 310 17.93 14.37 5.22
CA LEU A 310 17.70 13.29 6.18
C LEU A 310 18.87 12.29 6.14
N THR A 311 19.21 11.83 4.94
CA THR A 311 20.29 10.86 4.74
C THR A 311 21.67 11.46 5.09
N SER A 312 21.94 12.70 4.72
CA SER A 312 23.20 13.39 5.07
C SER A 312 23.34 13.54 6.59
N LEU A 313 22.27 13.91 7.30
CA LEU A 313 22.30 14.03 8.77
C LEU A 313 22.62 12.72 9.49
N PHE A 314 22.38 11.55 8.90
CA PHE A 314 22.85 10.28 9.47
C PHE A 314 24.28 9.92 9.05
N THR A 315 24.74 10.36 7.88
CA THR A 315 25.95 9.82 7.23
C THR A 315 27.14 10.77 7.18
N THR A 316 26.93 12.09 7.31
CA THR A 316 28.01 13.07 7.23
C THR A 316 29.04 12.89 8.36
N GLN A 317 30.27 13.30 8.08
CA GLN A 317 31.37 13.34 9.06
C GLN A 317 31.58 14.76 9.59
N PHE A 318 31.03 15.78 8.92
CA PHE A 318 31.32 17.18 9.18
C PHE A 318 30.25 17.81 10.07
N GLN A 319 30.67 18.27 11.24
CA GLN A 319 29.79 18.96 12.18
C GLN A 319 29.17 20.24 11.61
N THR A 320 29.92 20.98 10.80
CA THR A 320 29.44 22.21 10.16
C THR A 320 28.33 21.95 9.15
N GLU A 321 28.45 20.88 8.35
CA GLU A 321 27.41 20.45 7.42
C GLU A 321 26.15 20.02 8.19
N ALA A 322 26.32 19.21 9.24
CA ALA A 322 25.20 18.78 10.07
C ALA A 322 24.46 19.98 10.68
N ILE A 323 25.17 20.91 11.34
CA ILE A 323 24.56 22.11 11.95
C ILE A 323 23.86 22.96 10.89
N SER A 324 24.45 23.13 9.71
CA SER A 324 23.80 23.86 8.60
C SER A 324 22.45 23.25 8.23
N LEU A 325 22.35 21.92 8.15
CA LEU A 325 21.11 21.22 7.85
C LEU A 325 20.11 21.29 9.02
N PHE A 326 20.58 21.17 10.26
CA PHE A 326 19.71 21.35 11.44
C PHE A 326 19.08 22.75 11.46
N ASP A 327 19.85 23.79 11.15
CA ASP A 327 19.38 25.18 11.09
C ASP A 327 18.44 25.45 9.91
N GLU A 328 18.80 24.98 8.71
CA GLU A 328 18.02 25.17 7.49
C GLU A 328 16.59 24.62 7.65
N TYR A 329 16.46 23.46 8.30
CA TYR A 329 15.20 22.76 8.47
C TYR A 329 14.57 22.91 9.86
N ASN A 330 15.15 23.75 10.73
CA ASN A 330 14.69 23.97 12.09
C ASN A 330 14.47 22.65 12.87
N ILE A 331 15.44 21.75 12.74
CA ILE A 331 15.47 20.47 13.44
C ILE A 331 16.21 20.69 14.75
N ARG A 332 15.61 20.28 15.87
CA ARG A 332 16.19 20.50 17.20
C ARG A 332 16.70 19.23 17.86
N TYR A 333 16.10 18.09 17.51
CA TYR A 333 16.45 16.81 18.11
C TYR A 333 16.72 15.78 17.02
N ILE A 334 17.67 14.88 17.29
CA ILE A 334 17.92 13.69 16.48
C ILE A 334 17.85 12.46 17.37
N ILE A 335 17.07 11.47 16.95
CA ILE A 335 17.00 10.17 17.58
C ILE A 335 17.79 9.13 16.79
N LEU A 336 18.54 8.30 17.50
CA LEU A 336 19.32 7.21 16.95
C LEU A 336 18.81 5.88 17.53
N THR A 337 17.89 5.26 16.82
CA THR A 337 17.28 3.95 17.12
C THR A 337 18.15 2.78 16.63
N PRO A 338 17.89 1.54 17.07
CA PRO A 338 18.46 0.33 16.48
C PRO A 338 18.27 0.26 14.96
N SER A 339 17.06 0.56 14.47
CA SER A 339 16.73 0.53 13.04
C SER A 339 17.57 1.54 12.25
N ALA A 340 17.74 2.76 12.76
CA ALA A 340 18.60 3.77 12.14
C ALA A 340 20.08 3.36 12.12
N LYS A 341 20.57 2.74 13.20
CA LYS A 341 21.94 2.23 13.30
C LYS A 341 22.20 1.12 12.28
N GLU A 342 21.25 0.19 12.11
CA GLU A 342 21.36 -0.89 11.14
C GLU A 342 21.33 -0.36 9.70
N LYS A 343 20.35 0.48 9.36
CA LYS A 343 20.16 1.01 8.00
C LYS A 343 21.35 1.80 7.49
N TYR A 344 21.97 2.61 8.34
CA TYR A 344 23.13 3.43 7.97
C TYR A 344 24.48 2.84 8.40
N ASN A 345 24.48 1.64 9.01
CA ASN A 345 25.67 0.97 9.56
C ASN A 345 26.48 1.88 10.51
N LEU A 346 25.80 2.49 11.50
CA LEU A 346 26.36 3.46 12.44
C LEU A 346 26.24 2.95 13.87
N THR A 347 27.24 3.22 14.72
CA THR A 347 27.12 3.01 16.18
C THR A 347 26.77 4.30 16.91
N ASN A 348 27.27 5.43 16.42
CA ASN A 348 27.00 6.79 16.89
C ASN A 348 27.10 7.77 15.70
N LEU A 349 26.60 8.99 15.87
CA LEU A 349 26.79 10.09 14.91
C LEU A 349 28.27 10.48 14.87
N GLN A 350 28.85 10.58 13.67
CA GLN A 350 30.29 10.81 13.49
C GLN A 350 30.71 12.24 13.87
N TYR A 351 29.80 13.20 13.73
CA TYR A 351 30.02 14.62 13.99
C TYR A 351 29.69 15.06 15.42
N ARG A 352 29.57 14.13 16.37
CA ARG A 352 29.14 14.42 17.74
C ARG A 352 30.24 15.12 18.54
N SER A 353 30.13 16.43 18.74
CA SER A 353 30.81 17.16 19.82
C SER A 353 29.90 17.33 21.03
N ARG A 354 30.47 17.27 22.25
CA ARG A 354 29.70 17.46 23.49
C ARG A 354 29.11 18.86 23.63
N GLU A 355 29.69 19.84 22.94
CA GLU A 355 29.25 21.24 22.98
C GLU A 355 27.98 21.46 22.15
N CYS A 356 27.90 20.85 20.96
CA CYS A 356 26.80 21.07 20.04
C CYS A 356 25.71 20.01 20.06
N PHE A 357 26.04 18.78 20.47
CA PHE A 357 25.12 17.64 20.51
C PHE A 357 25.08 17.06 21.92
N GLU A 358 24.23 17.66 22.76
CA GLU A 358 24.03 17.16 24.12
C GLU A 358 23.15 15.92 24.08
N ARG A 359 23.60 14.85 24.71
CA ARG A 359 22.79 13.63 24.82
C ARG A 359 21.86 13.76 26.02
N ILE A 360 20.58 13.90 25.75
CA ILE A 360 19.53 14.12 26.77
C ILE A 360 18.85 12.83 27.22
N TYR A 361 18.95 11.77 26.41
CA TYR A 361 18.43 10.45 26.72
C TYR A 361 19.39 9.38 26.20
N GLU A 362 19.59 8.34 27.00
CA GLU A 362 20.34 7.16 26.62
C GLU A 362 19.73 5.93 27.29
N ASP A 363 19.41 4.95 26.46
CA ASP A 363 19.13 3.58 26.86
C ASP A 363 20.10 2.64 26.14
N GLU A 364 20.05 1.32 26.41
CA GLU A 364 20.96 0.34 25.80
C GLU A 364 20.97 0.41 24.27
N SER A 365 19.81 0.65 23.67
CA SER A 365 19.59 0.54 22.23
C SER A 365 19.32 1.89 21.54
N THR A 366 18.80 2.89 22.26
CA THR A 366 18.33 4.16 21.68
C THR A 366 18.98 5.39 22.33
N LYS A 367 19.29 6.41 21.54
CA LYS A 367 19.90 7.67 22.02
C LYS A 367 19.19 8.87 21.44
N ILE A 368 19.02 9.93 22.23
CA ILE A 368 18.44 11.21 21.77
C ILE A 368 19.43 12.33 22.04
N TYR A 369 19.63 13.17 21.04
CA TYR A 369 20.52 14.33 21.11
C TYR A 369 19.73 15.63 20.91
N ASP A 370 20.02 16.62 21.76
CA ASP A 370 19.61 18.03 21.63
C ASP A 370 20.70 18.79 20.87
N VAL A 371 20.29 19.49 19.81
CA VAL A 371 21.18 20.31 18.98
C VAL A 371 21.20 21.73 19.53
N ARG A 372 22.35 22.15 20.05
CA ARG A 372 22.52 23.42 20.76
C ARG A 372 23.25 24.50 19.97
N CYS A 373 24.05 24.09 19.00
CA CYS A 373 24.78 25.03 18.16
C CYS A 373 23.93 25.43 16.96
N THR A 374 24.09 26.69 16.56
CA THR A 374 23.55 27.25 15.32
C THR A 374 24.69 27.95 14.61
N LEU A 375 24.68 27.96 13.28
CA LEU A 375 25.54 28.83 12.50
C LEU A 375 24.99 30.25 12.63
N GLU A 376 25.73 31.14 13.31
CA GLU A 376 25.44 32.56 13.25
C GLU A 376 25.45 32.99 11.78
N LYS A 377 24.27 33.32 11.23
CA LYS A 377 24.16 33.93 9.91
C LYS A 377 24.94 35.24 9.96
N THR A 378 26.13 35.26 9.37
CA THR A 378 26.79 36.49 9.00
C THR A 378 25.86 37.18 8.00
N ARG A 379 25.07 38.14 8.47
CA ARG A 379 24.37 39.10 7.61
C ARG A 379 25.46 39.96 6.96
N GLU A 380 25.95 39.53 5.81
CA GLU A 380 26.68 40.42 4.92
C GLU A 380 25.70 40.94 3.85
N GLY A 381 25.39 42.23 4.02
CA GLY A 381 25.04 43.26 3.03
C GLY A 381 24.32 42.87 1.76
#